data_AF-A0A5E4LXZ8-F1
#
_entry.id   AF-A0A5E4LXZ8-F1
#
_cell.length_a   1.000
_cell.length_b   1.000
_cell.length_c   1.000
_cell.angle_alpha   90.00
_cell.angle_beta   90.00
_cell.angle_gamma   90.00
#
_symmetry.space_group_name_H-M   'P 1'
#
loop_
_entity.id
_entity.type
_entity.pdbx_description
1 polymer ?
#
loop_
_entity_poly.entity_id
_entity_poly.type
_entity_poly.pdbx_seq_one_letter_code
_entity_poly.pdbx_strand_id
1 'polypeptide(L)' 'MHSFNIPDWVVFEDAVPGHINHAWFAPDQVGTYPIQCREYCGLLHYNMRGSLVVEEDTKS' A
#
# COMPACT_ATOMS: atom_id res chain seq x y z
N MET A 1 14.00 -6.69 -3.33
CA MET A 1 12.92 -5.92 -3.96
C MET A 1 11.68 -6.07 -3.11
N HIS A 2 10.80 -5.09 -3.12
CA HIS A 2 9.50 -5.16 -2.46
C HIS A 2 8.43 -4.69 -3.46
N SER A 3 7.15 -4.83 -3.11
CA SER A 3 6.06 -4.28 -3.90
C SER A 3 5.02 -3.70 -2.95
N PHE A 4 4.72 -2.41 -3.11
CA PHE A 4 3.70 -1.72 -2.31
C PHE A 4 2.34 -2.07 -2.90
N ASN A 5 1.48 -2.78 -2.16
CA ASN A 5 0.16 -3.17 -2.65
C ASN A 5 -0.98 -2.82 -1.68
N ILE A 6 -2.03 -2.21 -2.23
CA ILE A 6 -3.34 -2.01 -1.59
C ILE A 6 -4.38 -2.79 -2.41
N PRO A 7 -4.84 -3.96 -1.95
CA PRO A 7 -5.70 -4.85 -2.73
C PRO A 7 -7.03 -4.22 -3.16
N ASP A 8 -7.65 -3.43 -2.29
CA ASP A 8 -8.99 -2.87 -2.48
C ASP A 8 -9.11 -1.95 -3.70
N TRP A 9 -8.02 -1.29 -4.10
CA TRP A 9 -7.96 -0.44 -5.30
C TRP A 9 -7.03 -0.97 -6.38
N VAL A 10 -6.56 -2.21 -6.26
CA VAL A 10 -5.62 -2.84 -7.21
C VAL A 10 -4.37 -1.97 -7.43
N VAL A 11 -3.98 -1.21 -6.40
CA VAL A 11 -2.77 -0.39 -6.43
C VAL A 11 -1.62 -1.32 -6.12
N PHE A 12 -0.69 -1.45 -7.05
CA PHE A 12 0.55 -2.17 -6.82
C PHE A 12 1.68 -1.54 -7.60
N GLU A 13 2.85 -1.43 -6.99
CA GLU A 13 4.04 -0.89 -7.65
C GLU A 13 5.30 -1.48 -6.99
N ASP A 14 6.24 -1.93 -7.82
CA ASP A 14 7.46 -2.56 -7.33
C ASP A 14 8.46 -1.52 -6.82
N ALA A 15 8.85 -1.64 -5.55
CA ALA A 15 9.87 -0.83 -4.93
C ALA A 15 11.26 -1.39 -5.27
N VAL A 16 11.80 -0.93 -6.40
CA VAL A 16 13.15 -1.26 -6.88
C VAL A 16 14.15 -0.23 -6.33
N PRO A 17 15.26 -0.66 -5.69
CA PRO A 17 16.28 0.28 -5.19
C PRO A 17 16.80 1.23 -6.28
N GLY A 18 16.83 2.53 -6.00
CA GLY A 18 17.28 3.57 -6.93
C GLY A 18 16.18 4.16 -7.83
N HIS A 19 14.96 3.61 -7.80
CA HIS A 19 13.81 4.15 -8.52
C HIS A 19 12.87 4.91 -7.58
N ILE A 20 12.27 5.99 -8.08
CA ILE A 20 11.20 6.71 -7.40
C ILE A 20 9.94 6.53 -8.23
N ASN A 21 8.97 5.82 -7.66
CA ASN A 21 7.68 5.58 -8.29
C ASN A 21 6.61 6.43 -7.62
N HIS A 22 5.53 6.68 -8.34
CA HIS A 22 4.38 7.42 -7.85
C HIS A 22 3.12 6.61 -8.12
N ALA A 23 2.22 6.54 -7.15
CA ALA A 23 0.92 5.92 -7.28
C ALA A 23 -0.16 6.93 -6.86
N TRP A 24 -1.27 6.91 -7.58
CA TRP A 24 -2.43 7.74 -7.27
C TRP A 24 -3.66 6.85 -7.24
N PHE A 25 -4.45 7.02 -6.20
CA PHE A 25 -5.73 6.36 -6.01
C PHE A 25 -6.61 7.26 -5.15
N ALA A 26 -7.91 7.07 -5.25
CA ALA A 26 -8.90 7.86 -4.54
C ALA A 26 -9.78 6.92 -3.73
N PRO A 27 -9.51 6.76 -2.41
CA PRO A 27 -10.41 6.06 -1.52
C PRO A 27 -11.78 6.73 -1.49
N ASP A 28 -12.84 5.94 -1.59
CA ASP A 28 -14.24 6.38 -1.61
C ASP A 28 -14.98 6.07 -0.30
N GLN A 29 -14.35 5.33 0.61
CA GLN A 29 -14.92 4.90 1.88
C GLN A 29 -13.93 5.05 3.03
N VAL A 30 -14.44 5.52 4.17
CA VAL A 30 -13.73 5.58 5.44
C VAL A 30 -13.51 4.17 5.97
N GLY A 31 -12.32 3.91 6.51
CA GLY A 31 -11.99 2.60 7.04
C GLY A 31 -10.50 2.33 7.11
N THR A 32 -10.17 1.11 7.52
CA THR A 32 -8.79 0.62 7.59
C THR A 32 -8.62 -0.53 6.60
N TYR A 33 -7.68 -0.37 5.68
CA TYR A 33 -7.43 -1.28 4.57
C TYR A 33 -6.01 -1.86 4.67
N PRO A 34 -5.80 -3.13 4.27
CA PRO A 34 -4.50 -3.76 4.37
C PRO A 34 -3.53 -3.22 3.31
N ILE A 35 -2.30 -2.96 3.72
CA ILE A 35 -1.15 -2.81 2.82
C ILE A 35 -0.30 -4.07 2.94
N GLN A 36 0.09 -4.65 1.81
CA GLN A 36 0.84 -5.91 1.76
C GLN A 36 2.07 -5.79 0.85
N CYS A 37 3.13 -6.50 1.20
CA CYS A 37 4.23 -6.75 0.28
C CYS A 37 3.80 -7.81 -0.74
N ARG A 38 3.81 -7.49 -2.04
CA ARG A 38 3.38 -8.41 -3.11
C ARG A 38 4.52 -9.04 -3.91
N GLU A 39 5.75 -8.78 -3.51
CA GLU A 39 6.95 -9.33 -4.15
C GLU A 39 7.81 -10.04 -3.11
N TYR A 40 8.26 -11.25 -3.42
CA TYR A 40 8.99 -12.06 -2.46
C TYR A 40 10.30 -11.37 -2.04
N CYS A 41 10.39 -11.05 -0.76
CA CYS A 41 11.49 -10.25 -0.21
C CYS A 41 12.26 -10.92 0.94
N GLY A 42 12.07 -12.24 1.13
CA GLY A 42 12.74 -13.05 2.16
C GLY A 42 11.83 -13.55 3.27
N LEU A 43 12.42 -14.00 4.38
CA LEU A 43 11.72 -14.73 5.45
C LEU A 43 10.53 -13.95 6.06
N LEU A 44 10.68 -12.64 6.23
CA LEU A 44 9.65 -11.78 6.80
C LEU A 44 8.67 -11.22 5.76
N HIS A 45 8.73 -11.69 4.50
CA HIS A 45 7.87 -11.22 3.42
C HIS A 45 6.38 -11.24 3.79
N TYR A 46 5.91 -12.36 4.37
CA TYR A 46 4.52 -12.46 4.81
C TYR A 46 4.17 -11.47 5.92
N ASN A 47 5.11 -11.12 6.80
CA ASN A 47 4.85 -10.23 7.94
C ASN A 47 5.04 -8.74 7.61
N MET A 48 5.49 -8.42 6.39
CA MET A 48 5.67 -7.06 5.93
C MET A 48 4.32 -6.45 5.51
N ARG A 49 3.58 -5.99 6.51
CA ARG A 49 2.23 -5.44 6.37
C ARG A 49 2.17 -4.01 6.89
N GLY A 50 1.21 -3.25 6.37
CA GLY A 50 0.81 -1.94 6.90
C GLY A 50 -0.70 -1.79 6.85
N SER A 51 -1.17 -0.64 7.31
CA SER A 51 -2.59 -0.27 7.26
C SER A 51 -2.72 1.09 6.61
N LEU A 52 -3.57 1.21 5.59
CA LEU A 52 -4.08 2.47 5.11
C LEU A 52 -5.29 2.84 5.97
N VAL A 53 -5.25 3.99 6.64
CA VAL A 53 -6.40 4.52 7.37
C VAL A 53 -6.96 5.67 6.55
N VAL A 54 -8.22 5.53 6.14
CA VAL A 54 -9.00 6.58 5.48
C VAL A 54 -9.93 7.15 6.53
N GLU A 55 -9.74 8.42 6.86
CA GLU A 55 -10.55 9.15 7.84
C GLU A 55 -11.61 9.99 7.12
N GLU A 56 -12.63 10.42 7.87
CA GLU A 56 -13.58 11.40 7.35
C GLU A 56 -12.84 12.69 6.99
N ASP A 57 -13.28 13.36 5.93
CA ASP A 57 -12.79 14.71 5.59
C ASP A 57 -13.35 15.71 6.60
N THR A 58 -12.76 15.75 7.80
CA THR A 58 -13.04 16.76 8.81
C THR A 58 -12.32 18.04 8.42
N LYS A 59 -12.73 18.66 7.31
CA LYS A 59 -12.30 20.01 6.99
C LYS A 59 -12.78 20.96 8.10
N SER A 60 -11.82 21.58 8.77
CA SER A 60 -12.00 22.76 9.64
C SER A 60 -12.34 23.99 8.82
#